data_AF-A0A1Z1FDJ7-F1
#
_entry.id   AF-A0A1Z1FDJ7-F1
#
_cell.length_a   1.000
_cell.length_b   1.000
_cell.length_c   1.000
_cell.angle_alpha   90.00
_cell.angle_beta   90.00
_cell.angle_gamma   90.00
#
_symmetry.space_group_name_H-M   'P 1'
#
loop_
_entity.id
_entity.type
_entity.pdbx_description
1 polymer ?
#
loop_
_entity_poly.entity_id
_entity_poly.type
_entity_poly.pdbx_seq_one_letter_code
_entity_poly.pdbx_strand_id
1 'polypeptide(L)'
;MKKLIATASAAALGLALAACDSPAENQMEDQAEAVEDQTEMQAESLEDAGMEQQADMVEEQGEERSDMMEEQADDMGAAPQ
;
A
#
# COMPACT_ATOMS: atom_id res chain seq x y z
N MET A 1 49.81 0.80 -11.07
CA MET A 1 48.61 -0.05 -10.88
C MET A 1 48.15 0.06 -9.43
N LYS A 2 47.12 0.87 -9.11
CA LYS A 2 46.35 0.88 -7.82
C LYS A 2 45.21 1.92 -7.91
N LYS A 3 44.40 1.86 -8.96
CA LYS A 3 43.20 2.69 -9.14
C LYS A 3 42.02 1.79 -9.50
N LEU A 4 41.65 0.88 -8.62
CA LEU A 4 40.52 -0.05 -8.82
C LEU A 4 39.84 -0.35 -7.47
N ILE A 5 39.54 0.68 -6.68
CA ILE A 5 38.74 0.54 -5.46
C ILE A 5 37.78 1.73 -5.38
N ALA A 6 36.80 1.81 -6.29
CA ALA A 6 35.77 2.85 -6.21
C ALA A 6 34.45 2.51 -6.93
N THR A 7 34.17 1.23 -7.21
CA THR A 7 32.99 0.85 -8.01
C THR A 7 32.37 -0.47 -7.52
N ALA A 8 32.17 -0.62 -6.21
CA ALA A 8 31.49 -1.79 -5.64
C ALA A 8 30.19 -1.44 -4.90
N SER A 9 29.93 -0.17 -4.57
CA SER A 9 28.83 0.20 -3.67
C SER A 9 27.50 0.54 -4.36
N ALA A 10 27.45 0.61 -5.70
CA ALA A 10 26.21 0.92 -6.42
C ALA A 10 25.27 -0.29 -6.55
N ALA A 11 25.79 -1.51 -6.47
CA ALA A 11 24.97 -2.72 -6.61
C ALA A 11 24.10 -3.01 -5.37
N ALA A 12 24.51 -2.54 -4.18
CA ALA A 12 23.75 -2.76 -2.95
C ALA A 12 22.48 -1.89 -2.87
N LEU A 13 22.48 -0.71 -3.48
CA LEU A 13 21.29 0.15 -3.53
C LEU A 13 20.28 -0.33 -4.58
N GLY A 14 20.74 -0.96 -5.67
CA GLY A 14 19.85 -1.49 -6.71
C GLY A 14 19.06 -2.74 -6.30
N LEU A 15 19.53 -3.48 -5.29
CA LEU A 15 18.83 -4.65 -4.75
C LEU A 15 17.78 -4.28 -3.69
N ALA A 16 17.93 -3.13 -3.03
CA ALA A 16 16.98 -2.67 -2.02
C ALA A 16 15.68 -2.11 -2.64
N LEU A 17 15.75 -1.49 -3.83
CA LEU A 17 14.54 -1.01 -4.53
C LEU A 17 13.70 -2.14 -5.14
N ALA A 18 14.29 -3.31 -5.41
CA ALA A 18 13.54 -4.47 -5.92
C ALA A 18 12.83 -5.26 -4.80
N ALA A 19 13.08 -4.92 -3.53
CA ALA A 19 12.44 -5.57 -2.39
C ALA A 19 11.08 -4.94 -2.02
N CYS A 20 10.91 -3.63 -2.27
CA CYS A 20 9.66 -2.86 -2.10
C CYS A 20 8.80 -2.80 -3.38
N ASP A 21 8.85 -3.83 -4.21
CA ASP A 21 7.97 -3.97 -5.39
C ASP A 21 7.71 -5.47 -5.59
N SER A 22 7.40 -6.14 -4.48
CA SER A 22 7.18 -7.59 -4.51
C SER A 22 5.79 -7.88 -5.07
N PRO A 23 5.58 -8.96 -5.85
CA PRO A 23 4.24 -9.30 -6.35
C PRO A 23 3.21 -9.55 -5.25
N ALA A 24 3.64 -9.77 -4.00
CA ALA A 24 2.76 -9.98 -2.86
C ALA A 24 2.33 -8.66 -2.22
N GLU A 25 3.27 -7.72 -2.05
CA GLU A 25 3.02 -6.31 -1.65
C GLU A 25 2.03 -5.66 -2.61
N ASN A 26 2.32 -5.67 -3.91
CA ASN A 26 1.43 -5.05 -4.91
C ASN A 26 0.03 -5.68 -4.93
N GLN A 27 -0.08 -7.00 -4.72
CA GLN A 27 -1.39 -7.65 -4.63
C GLN A 27 -2.16 -7.26 -3.37
N MET A 28 -1.46 -6.92 -2.29
CA MET A 28 -2.08 -6.43 -1.05
C MET A 28 -2.49 -4.97 -1.18
N GLU A 29 -1.65 -4.13 -1.79
CA GLU A 29 -1.99 -2.74 -2.16
C GLU A 29 -3.20 -2.70 -3.10
N ASP A 30 -3.22 -3.50 -4.17
CA ASP A 30 -4.36 -3.61 -5.09
C ASP A 30 -5.66 -4.03 -4.35
N GLN A 31 -5.55 -4.82 -3.28
CA GLN A 31 -6.69 -5.21 -2.46
C GLN A 31 -7.13 -4.11 -1.50
N ALA A 32 -6.19 -3.32 -0.97
CA ALA A 32 -6.47 -2.16 -0.13
C ALA A 32 -7.22 -1.10 -0.95
N GLU A 33 -6.72 -0.75 -2.14
CA GLU A 33 -7.36 0.18 -3.07
C GLU A 33 -8.77 -0.31 -3.46
N ALA A 34 -8.93 -1.61 -3.76
CA ALA A 34 -10.25 -2.16 -4.08
C ALA A 34 -11.23 -2.13 -2.90
N VAL A 35 -10.75 -2.20 -1.65
CA VAL A 35 -11.58 -2.05 -0.46
C VAL A 35 -12.02 -0.60 -0.33
N GLU A 36 -11.10 0.35 -0.46
CA GLU A 36 -11.34 1.79 -0.38
C GLU A 36 -12.38 2.22 -1.44
N ASP A 37 -12.16 1.88 -2.71
CA ASP A 37 -13.09 2.11 -3.82
C ASP A 37 -14.50 1.57 -3.51
N GLN A 38 -14.58 0.35 -2.95
CA GLN A 38 -15.86 -0.27 -2.64
C GLN A 38 -16.58 0.48 -1.52
N THR A 39 -15.85 0.91 -0.48
CA THR A 39 -16.41 1.68 0.63
C THR A 39 -16.81 3.08 0.22
N GLU A 40 -16.04 3.75 -0.63
CA GLU A 40 -16.38 5.09 -1.16
C GLU A 40 -17.66 5.03 -2.00
N MET A 41 -17.77 4.08 -2.95
CA MET A 41 -19.03 3.87 -3.69
C MET A 41 -20.22 3.58 -2.78
N GLN A 42 -20.00 2.86 -1.67
CA GLN A 42 -21.05 2.60 -0.70
C GLN A 42 -21.43 3.85 0.09
N ALA A 43 -20.44 4.63 0.53
CA ALA A 43 -20.64 5.89 1.23
C ALA A 43 -21.40 6.90 0.36
N GLU A 44 -20.98 7.10 -0.90
CA GLU A 44 -21.69 7.94 -1.88
C GLU A 44 -23.17 7.54 -1.99
N SER A 45 -23.47 6.23 -2.04
CA SER A 45 -24.85 5.75 -2.10
C SER A 45 -25.67 6.06 -0.84
N LEU A 46 -25.02 6.14 0.32
CA LEU A 46 -25.63 6.50 1.60
C LEU A 46 -25.83 8.02 1.70
N GLU A 47 -24.86 8.81 1.22
CA GLU A 47 -24.98 10.27 1.11
C GLU A 47 -26.14 10.68 0.20
N ASP A 48 -26.26 10.06 -0.98
CA ASP A 48 -27.38 10.29 -1.91
C ASP A 48 -28.74 9.93 -1.29
N ALA A 49 -28.75 9.00 -0.33
CA ALA A 49 -29.94 8.64 0.45
C ALA A 49 -30.19 9.57 1.65
N GLY A 50 -29.35 10.58 1.87
CA GLY A 50 -29.42 11.53 2.98
C GLY A 50 -28.96 10.96 4.32
N MET A 51 -28.12 9.92 4.30
CA MET A 51 -27.62 9.22 5.49
C MET A 51 -26.14 9.56 5.77
N GLU A 52 -25.81 10.86 5.82
CA GLU A 52 -24.44 11.39 6.04
C GLU A 52 -23.68 10.64 7.15
N GLN A 53 -24.26 10.50 8.36
CA GLN A 53 -23.56 9.80 9.45
C GLN A 53 -23.24 8.33 9.19
N GLN A 54 -24.02 7.65 8.35
CA GLN A 54 -23.73 6.26 7.97
C GLN A 54 -22.68 6.21 6.88
N ALA A 55 -22.65 7.19 5.96
CA ALA A 55 -21.59 7.34 4.98
C ALA A 55 -20.24 7.56 5.68
N ASP A 56 -20.18 8.53 6.62
CA ASP A 56 -18.98 8.82 7.42
C ASP A 56 -18.44 7.56 8.13
N MET A 57 -19.32 6.77 8.76
CA MET A 57 -18.92 5.53 9.43
C MET A 57 -18.44 4.45 8.47
N VAL A 58 -18.93 4.43 7.23
CA VAL A 58 -18.51 3.46 6.21
C VAL A 58 -17.16 3.85 5.62
N GLU A 59 -16.94 5.14 5.35
CA GLU A 59 -15.63 5.68 4.97
C GLU A 59 -14.59 5.41 6.05
N GLU A 60 -14.85 5.78 7.31
CA GLU A 60 -13.89 5.59 8.41
C GLU A 60 -13.51 4.11 8.61
N GLN A 61 -14.47 3.18 8.44
CA GLN A 61 -14.19 1.74 8.49
C GLN A 61 -13.44 1.23 7.24
N GLY A 62 -13.68 1.84 6.09
CA GLY A 62 -12.97 1.55 4.84
C GLY A 62 -11.52 1.97 4.92
N GLU A 63 -11.28 3.21 5.33
CA GLU A 63 -9.95 3.79 5.58
C GLU A 63 -9.18 2.96 6.60
N GLU A 64 -9.73 2.70 7.80
CA GLU A 64 -9.04 1.87 8.80
C GLU A 64 -8.64 0.48 8.25
N ARG A 65 -9.46 -0.09 7.38
CA ARG A 65 -9.18 -1.39 6.78
C ARG A 65 -8.14 -1.30 5.67
N SER A 66 -8.20 -0.28 4.83
CA SER A 66 -7.20 0.00 3.80
C SER A 66 -5.84 0.23 4.45
N ASP A 67 -5.77 1.09 5.45
CA ASP A 67 -4.56 1.40 6.23
C ASP A 67 -3.93 0.13 6.83
N MET A 68 -4.73 -0.77 7.43
CA MET A 68 -4.23 -2.04 7.95
C MET A 68 -3.67 -2.96 6.85
N MET A 69 -4.25 -2.91 5.65
CA MET A 69 -3.78 -3.71 4.50
C MET A 69 -2.50 -3.12 3.90
N GLU A 70 -2.41 -1.79 3.79
CA GLU A 70 -1.20 -1.07 3.37
C GLU A 70 -0.05 -1.29 4.35
N GLU A 71 -0.27 -1.16 5.67
CA GLU A 71 0.76 -1.44 6.68
C GLU A 71 1.26 -2.90 6.59
N GLN A 72 0.35 -3.83 6.29
CA GLN A 72 0.72 -5.22 6.08
C GLN A 72 1.48 -5.44 4.75
N ALA A 73 1.14 -4.70 3.68
CA ALA A 73 1.86 -4.72 2.42
C ALA A 73 3.29 -4.19 2.59
N ASP A 74 3.43 -3.05 3.29
CA ASP A 74 4.71 -2.43 3.65
C ASP A 74 5.60 -3.40 4.44
N ASP A 75 5.05 -4.11 5.42
CA ASP A 75 5.78 -5.13 6.18
C ASP A 75 6.28 -6.30 5.30
N MET A 76 5.57 -6.62 4.22
CA MET A 76 5.95 -7.64 3.25
C MET A 76 7.05 -7.16 2.29
N GLY A 77 7.05 -5.88 1.93
CA GLY A 77 8.10 -5.23 1.11
C GLY A 77 9.36 -4.84 1.90
N ALA A 78 9.22 -4.54 3.19
CA ALA A 78 10.32 -4.21 4.10
C ALA A 78 11.07 -5.46 4.62
N ALA A 79 10.48 -6.65 4.48
CA ALA A 79 11.16 -7.90 4.78
C ALA A 79 12.30 -8.15 3.79
N PRO A 80 13.53 -8.46 4.25
CA PRO A 80 14.62 -8.81 3.35
C PRO A 80 14.28 -10.10 2.60
N GLN A 81 14.07 -9.99 1.28
CA GLN A 81 13.89 -11.10 0.33
C GLN A 81 15.19 -11.89 0.15
#